data_AF-A0A9E9LVG8-F1
#
_entry.id   AF-A0A9E9LVG8-F1
#
_cell.length_a   1.000
_cell.length_b   1.000
_cell.length_c   1.000
_cell.angle_alpha   90.00
_cell.angle_beta   90.00
_cell.angle_gamma   90.00
#
_symmetry.space_group_name_H-M   'P 1'
#
loop_
_entity.id
_entity.type
_entity.pdbx_description
1 polymer ?
#
loop_
_entity_poly.entity_id
_entity_poly.type
_entity_poly.pdbx_seq_one_letter_code
_entity_poly.pdbx_strand_id
1 'polypeptide(L)'
;MKEKGQGVKDRTTAPAATGKSSRAGDALNPRQARFVSEYLVDLNGTQAAIRAGYSERSAKQTASRLLGEAAVRAAVGCAMEKRQERTELSQDEVIQDLRELRDICMGRRKVKVMTIVKNSREGTAEPVEVEGVMFEPSSANRTLELLGRHMRMFTDKMDVVSNGQTLQSGVLVVPPSLDESEWEKAAASEALPLSRSNHKQQKEKQGETDE
;
A
#
# COMPACT_ATOMS: atom_id res chain seq x y z
N MET A 1 -37.26 -73.73 -32.77
CA MET A 1 -35.92 -73.16 -32.47
C MET A 1 -36.17 -72.05 -31.44
N LYS A 2 -35.82 -72.27 -30.15
CA LYS A 2 -34.59 -71.74 -29.47
C LYS A 2 -34.60 -70.19 -29.47
N GLU A 3 -34.54 -69.40 -28.40
CA GLU A 3 -33.99 -69.40 -27.01
C GLU A 3 -34.76 -68.33 -26.19
N LYS A 4 -35.13 -68.45 -24.90
CA LYS A 4 -34.37 -68.31 -23.63
C LYS A 4 -33.47 -67.05 -23.46
N GLY A 5 -33.67 -66.35 -22.32
CA GLY A 5 -32.76 -65.37 -21.69
C GLY A 5 -33.50 -64.06 -21.38
N GLN A 6 -33.98 -63.68 -20.17
CA GLN A 6 -33.45 -63.65 -18.79
C GLN A 6 -32.23 -62.74 -18.54
N GLY A 7 -32.42 -61.78 -17.60
CA GLY A 7 -31.39 -61.00 -16.90
C GLY A 7 -31.02 -59.69 -17.61
N VAL A 8 -30.85 -58.52 -16.99
CA VAL A 8 -30.19 -58.23 -15.72
C VAL A 8 -30.73 -56.90 -15.15
N LYS A 9 -30.86 -56.84 -13.83
CA LYS A 9 -31.08 -55.61 -13.05
C LYS A 9 -29.73 -54.91 -12.88
N ASP A 10 -29.62 -53.64 -13.24
CA ASP A 10 -28.56 -52.79 -12.70
C ASP A 10 -29.15 -51.63 -11.89
N ARG A 11 -28.65 -51.59 -10.66
CA ARG A 11 -28.93 -50.61 -9.62
C ARG A 11 -27.81 -49.57 -9.71
N THR A 12 -28.14 -48.32 -9.35
CA THR A 12 -27.17 -47.31 -8.87
C THR A 12 -26.38 -46.59 -9.96
N THR A 13 -26.68 -45.31 -10.18
CA THR A 13 -25.85 -44.18 -9.71
C THR A 13 -26.49 -42.88 -10.18
N ALA A 14 -26.83 -42.01 -9.22
CA ALA A 14 -27.05 -40.60 -9.49
C ALA A 14 -25.75 -40.02 -10.09
N PRO A 15 -25.81 -39.14 -11.11
CA PRO A 15 -24.64 -38.36 -11.44
C PRO A 15 -24.41 -37.38 -10.29
N ALA A 16 -23.32 -37.61 -9.58
CA ALA A 16 -22.77 -36.72 -8.59
C ALA A 16 -22.57 -35.32 -9.17
N ALA A 17 -22.80 -34.33 -8.31
CA ALA A 17 -22.53 -32.93 -8.55
C ALA A 17 -21.11 -32.73 -9.09
N THR A 18 -20.99 -32.19 -10.31
CA THR A 18 -19.86 -31.35 -10.69
C THR A 18 -20.18 -30.61 -11.98
N GLY A 19 -20.18 -29.28 -11.91
CA GLY A 19 -20.53 -28.43 -13.04
C GLY A 19 -20.95 -27.06 -12.55
N LYS A 20 -19.99 -26.37 -11.92
CA LYS A 20 -19.98 -24.97 -11.48
C LYS A 20 -21.10 -24.14 -12.13
N SER A 21 -22.10 -23.77 -11.34
CA SER A 21 -23.18 -22.85 -11.72
C SER A 21 -22.60 -21.54 -12.26
N SER A 22 -22.43 -21.44 -13.56
CA SER A 22 -22.42 -20.17 -14.27
C SER A 22 -23.87 -19.65 -14.29
N ARG A 23 -24.26 -18.84 -13.31
CA ARG A 23 -25.55 -18.14 -13.36
C ARG A 23 -25.47 -16.73 -12.82
N ALA A 24 -26.13 -15.85 -13.58
CA ALA A 24 -26.53 -14.47 -13.32
C ALA A 24 -25.41 -13.42 -13.41
N GLY A 25 -25.50 -12.60 -14.46
CA GLY A 25 -24.54 -11.56 -14.80
C GLY A 25 -24.56 -10.34 -13.89
N ASP A 26 -23.41 -9.66 -13.87
CA ASP A 26 -23.14 -8.25 -13.58
C ASP A 26 -23.62 -7.60 -12.27
N ALA A 27 -24.29 -8.32 -11.37
CA ALA A 27 -24.62 -7.78 -10.06
C ALA A 27 -23.54 -8.10 -9.02
N LEU A 28 -22.87 -7.07 -8.50
CA LEU A 28 -21.96 -7.20 -7.36
C LEU A 28 -22.70 -7.76 -6.14
N ASN A 29 -22.11 -8.76 -5.49
CA ASN A 29 -22.57 -9.17 -4.16
C ASN A 29 -22.44 -7.98 -3.18
N PRO A 30 -23.34 -7.82 -2.18
CA PRO A 30 -23.20 -6.80 -1.14
C PRO A 30 -21.79 -6.64 -0.55
N ARG A 31 -21.06 -7.75 -0.33
CA ARG A 31 -19.67 -7.69 0.16
C ARG A 31 -18.66 -7.19 -0.87
N GLN A 32 -18.88 -7.50 -2.16
CA GLN A 32 -18.06 -6.96 -3.25
C GLN A 32 -18.36 -5.47 -3.45
N ALA A 33 -19.63 -5.06 -3.40
CA ALA A 33 -20.01 -3.65 -3.46
C ALA A 33 -19.38 -2.85 -2.30
N ARG A 34 -19.43 -3.39 -1.07
CA ARG A 34 -18.76 -2.78 0.08
C ARG A 34 -17.25 -2.71 -0.10
N PHE A 35 -16.62 -3.75 -0.65
CA PHE A 35 -15.20 -3.73 -1.00
C PHE A 35 -14.86 -2.60 -1.97
N VAL A 36 -15.67 -2.38 -3.01
CA VAL A 36 -15.47 -1.27 -3.95
C VAL A 36 -15.52 0.06 -3.23
N SER A 37 -16.55 0.30 -2.40
CA SER A 37 -16.67 1.56 -1.64
C SER A 37 -15.48 1.81 -0.72
N GLU A 38 -15.02 0.79 0.02
CA GLU A 38 -13.88 0.90 0.93
C GLU A 38 -12.55 1.06 0.17
N TYR A 39 -12.42 0.44 -1.00
CA TYR A 39 -11.22 0.55 -1.84
C TYR A 39 -11.01 1.99 -2.35
N LEU A 40 -12.09 2.70 -2.66
CA LEU A 40 -11.99 4.10 -3.11
C LEU A 40 -11.56 5.07 -2.02
N VAL A 41 -11.60 4.68 -0.75
CA VAL A 41 -11.17 5.55 0.36
C VAL A 41 -9.67 5.82 0.29
N ASP A 42 -8.85 4.79 0.11
CA ASP A 42 -7.39 4.85 0.23
C ASP A 42 -6.62 4.08 -0.85
N LEU A 43 -7.33 3.46 -1.81
CA LEU A 43 -6.78 2.61 -2.86
C LEU A 43 -5.98 1.41 -2.31
N ASN A 44 -6.25 1.01 -1.07
CA ASN A 44 -5.59 -0.12 -0.42
C ASN A 44 -6.50 -1.36 -0.43
N GLY A 45 -6.18 -2.30 -1.31
CA GLY A 45 -6.97 -3.53 -1.46
C GLY A 45 -7.07 -4.36 -0.19
N THR A 46 -5.97 -4.52 0.55
CA THR A 46 -5.95 -5.33 1.77
C THR A 46 -6.85 -4.72 2.85
N GLN A 47 -6.72 -3.40 3.09
CA GLN A 47 -7.52 -2.71 4.10
C GLN A 47 -8.99 -2.58 3.67
N ALA A 48 -9.26 -2.43 2.38
CA ALA A 48 -10.62 -2.46 1.85
C ALA A 48 -11.29 -3.82 2.08
N ALA A 49 -10.57 -4.92 1.88
CA ALA A 49 -11.09 -6.27 2.15
C ALA A 49 -11.45 -6.46 3.63
N ILE A 50 -10.61 -5.98 4.55
CA ILE A 50 -10.88 -6.06 5.99
C ILE A 50 -12.15 -5.29 6.35
N ARG A 51 -12.25 -4.03 5.93
CA ARG A 51 -13.43 -3.17 6.20
C ARG A 51 -14.72 -3.67 5.54
N ALA A 52 -14.60 -4.33 4.40
CA ALA A 52 -15.71 -5.02 3.74
C ALA A 52 -16.14 -6.33 4.44
N GLY A 53 -15.46 -6.71 5.52
CA GLY A 53 -15.78 -7.87 6.36
C GLY A 53 -15.21 -9.19 5.84
N TYR A 54 -14.13 -9.17 5.06
CA TYR A 54 -13.36 -10.38 4.74
C TYR A 54 -12.38 -10.72 5.87
N SER A 55 -11.95 -11.99 5.92
CA SER A 55 -11.01 -12.44 6.94
C SER A 55 -9.69 -11.71 6.82
N GLU A 56 -9.20 -11.13 7.92
CA GLU A 56 -7.92 -10.43 7.98
C GLU A 56 -6.76 -11.31 7.52
N ARG A 57 -6.76 -12.59 7.94
CA ARG A 57 -5.72 -13.57 7.59
C ARG A 57 -5.59 -13.79 6.10
N SER A 58 -6.68 -13.66 5.35
CA SER A 58 -6.70 -13.86 3.89
C SER A 58 -7.03 -12.58 3.11
N ALA A 59 -7.00 -11.41 3.76
CA ALA A 59 -7.41 -10.15 3.16
C ALA A 59 -6.56 -9.79 1.93
N LYS A 60 -5.25 -10.03 2.00
CA LYS A 60 -4.32 -9.76 0.89
C LYS A 60 -4.62 -10.62 -0.35
N GLN A 61 -4.80 -11.94 -0.19
CA GLN A 61 -5.14 -12.81 -1.33
C GLN A 61 -6.55 -12.52 -1.85
N THR A 62 -7.50 -12.26 -0.94
CA THR A 62 -8.89 -11.93 -1.28
C THR A 62 -8.96 -10.64 -2.08
N ALA A 63 -8.26 -9.58 -1.66
CA ALA A 63 -8.18 -8.32 -2.37
C ALA A 63 -7.61 -8.49 -3.78
N SER A 64 -6.52 -9.23 -3.93
CA SER A 64 -5.92 -9.54 -5.23
C SER A 64 -6.91 -10.25 -6.16
N ARG A 65 -7.63 -11.27 -5.63
CA ARG A 65 -8.66 -11.97 -6.38
C ARG A 65 -9.81 -11.05 -6.79
N LEU A 66 -10.33 -10.24 -5.86
CA LEU A 66 -11.43 -9.30 -6.12
C LEU A 66 -11.06 -8.28 -7.20
N LEU A 67 -9.87 -7.69 -7.15
CA LEU A 67 -9.39 -6.77 -8.20
C LEU A 67 -9.13 -7.46 -9.56
N GLY A 68 -8.99 -8.79 -9.53
CA GLY A 68 -8.92 -9.67 -10.71
C GLY A 68 -10.28 -9.93 -11.36
N GLU A 69 -11.37 -9.89 -10.60
CA GLU A 69 -12.72 -10.18 -11.08
C GLU A 69 -13.26 -9.05 -11.97
N ALA A 70 -13.74 -9.39 -13.17
CA ALA A 70 -14.17 -8.41 -14.18
C ALA A 70 -15.27 -7.46 -13.67
N ALA A 71 -16.27 -7.99 -12.95
CA ALA A 71 -17.37 -7.20 -12.41
C ALA A 71 -16.89 -6.18 -11.35
N VAL A 72 -15.99 -6.59 -10.45
CA VAL A 72 -15.42 -5.70 -9.43
C VAL A 72 -14.53 -4.65 -10.08
N ARG A 73 -13.71 -5.02 -11.06
CA ARG A 73 -12.87 -4.08 -11.81
C ARG A 73 -13.70 -3.03 -12.54
N ALA A 74 -14.76 -3.45 -13.23
CA ALA A 74 -15.67 -2.53 -13.90
C ALA A 74 -16.35 -1.57 -12.91
N ALA A 75 -16.78 -2.08 -11.75
CA ALA A 75 -17.38 -1.27 -10.70
C ALA A 75 -16.40 -0.24 -10.10
N VAL A 76 -15.15 -0.64 -9.85
CA VAL A 76 -14.09 0.28 -9.41
C VAL A 76 -13.85 1.35 -10.46
N GLY A 77 -13.76 0.98 -11.75
CA GLY A 77 -13.59 1.93 -12.85
C GLY A 77 -14.71 2.97 -12.90
N CYS A 78 -15.96 2.53 -12.95
CA CYS A 78 -17.14 3.40 -12.93
C CYS A 78 -17.16 4.34 -11.72
N ALA A 79 -16.77 3.84 -10.55
CA ALA A 79 -16.78 4.63 -9.32
C ALA A 79 -15.60 5.63 -9.26
N MET A 80 -14.45 5.32 -9.87
CA MET A 80 -13.36 6.26 -10.07
C MET A 80 -13.76 7.37 -11.03
N GLU A 81 -14.41 7.04 -12.14
CA GLU A 81 -14.90 8.01 -13.13
C GLU A 81 -15.91 8.96 -12.50
N LYS A 82 -16.93 8.45 -11.79
CA LYS A 82 -17.87 9.28 -11.02
C LYS A 82 -17.18 10.18 -9.99
N ARG A 83 -16.09 9.71 -9.37
CA ARG A 83 -15.31 10.54 -8.45
C ARG A 83 -14.61 11.66 -9.20
N GLN A 84 -13.99 11.37 -10.33
CA GLN A 84 -13.32 12.34 -11.19
C GLN A 84 -14.31 13.39 -11.71
N GLU A 85 -15.48 12.97 -12.19
CA GLU A 85 -16.57 13.86 -12.60
C GLU A 85 -17.00 14.79 -11.47
N ARG A 86 -17.16 14.26 -10.24
CA ARG A 86 -17.57 15.08 -9.09
C ARG A 86 -16.48 16.06 -8.63
N THR A 87 -15.21 15.69 -8.75
CA THR A 87 -14.10 16.54 -8.31
C THR A 87 -13.61 17.49 -9.40
N GLU A 88 -14.05 17.30 -10.65
CA GLU A 88 -13.58 18.05 -11.84
C GLU A 88 -12.05 18.11 -11.90
N LEU A 89 -11.39 17.07 -11.38
CA LEU A 89 -9.94 17.00 -11.21
C LEU A 89 -9.46 15.61 -11.59
N SER A 90 -8.63 15.59 -12.64
CA SER A 90 -7.92 14.43 -13.13
C SER A 90 -6.51 14.33 -12.54
N GLN A 91 -5.92 13.14 -12.61
CA GLN A 91 -4.52 12.94 -12.21
C GLN A 91 -3.56 13.77 -13.08
N ASP A 92 -3.88 13.92 -14.36
CA ASP A 92 -3.07 14.68 -15.30
C ASP A 92 -3.09 16.18 -15.00
N GLU A 93 -4.24 16.74 -14.62
CA GLU A 93 -4.35 18.14 -14.16
C GLU A 93 -3.50 18.38 -12.92
N VAL A 94 -3.57 17.50 -11.91
CA VAL A 94 -2.73 17.63 -10.71
C VAL A 94 -1.24 17.58 -11.06
N ILE A 95 -0.84 16.71 -12.01
CA ILE A 95 0.56 16.64 -12.47
C ILE A 95 0.94 17.92 -13.22
N GLN A 96 0.05 18.49 -14.02
CA GLN A 96 0.27 19.74 -14.73
C GLN A 96 0.44 20.91 -13.75
N ASP A 97 -0.41 21.00 -12.74
CA ASP A 97 -0.32 22.01 -11.69
C ASP A 97 0.98 21.90 -10.90
N LEU A 98 1.40 20.68 -10.55
CA LEU A 98 2.70 20.45 -9.91
C LEU A 98 3.86 20.87 -10.83
N ARG A 99 3.79 20.63 -12.14
CA ARG A 99 4.83 21.09 -13.08
C ARG A 99 4.89 22.61 -13.15
N GLU A 100 3.73 23.27 -13.19
CA GLU A 100 3.62 24.72 -13.17
C GLU A 100 4.18 25.31 -11.87
N LEU A 101 3.77 24.78 -10.71
CA LEU A 101 4.27 25.21 -9.42
C LEU A 101 5.78 25.05 -9.31
N ARG A 102 6.33 23.92 -9.78
CA ARG A 102 7.78 23.70 -9.87
C ARG A 102 8.44 24.81 -10.70
N ASP A 103 7.90 25.13 -11.87
CA ASP A 103 8.51 26.13 -12.75
C ASP A 103 8.45 27.54 -12.18
N ILE A 104 7.37 27.88 -11.47
CA ILE A 104 7.25 29.13 -10.72
C ILE A 104 8.27 29.17 -9.57
N CYS A 105 8.29 28.16 -8.69
CA CYS A 105 9.17 28.14 -7.52
C CYS A 105 10.66 28.05 -7.86
N MET A 106 11.01 27.46 -9.01
CA MET A 106 12.39 27.41 -9.51
C MET A 106 12.79 28.64 -10.34
N GLY A 107 11.91 29.64 -10.46
CA GLY A 107 12.17 30.85 -11.25
C GLY A 107 12.28 30.63 -12.75
N ARG A 108 11.77 29.51 -13.27
CA ARG A 108 11.71 29.19 -14.71
C ARG A 108 10.53 29.87 -15.39
N ARG A 109 9.51 30.26 -14.62
CA ARG A 109 8.33 31.00 -15.07
C ARG A 109 8.22 32.32 -14.30
N LYS A 110 7.93 33.40 -15.01
CA LYS A 110 7.63 34.70 -14.40
C LYS A 110 6.20 34.69 -13.87
N VAL A 111 5.99 35.34 -12.72
CA VAL A 111 4.67 35.54 -12.13
C VAL A 111 4.42 37.02 -11.93
N LYS A 112 3.16 37.43 -12.12
CA LYS A 112 2.75 38.79 -11.84
C LYS A 112 2.54 38.93 -10.34
N VAL A 113 3.33 39.80 -9.72
CA VAL A 113 3.26 40.06 -8.28
C VAL A 113 2.81 41.51 -8.11
N MET A 114 1.79 41.72 -7.28
CA MET A 114 1.43 43.07 -6.85
C MET A 114 2.45 43.53 -5.82
N THR A 115 3.19 44.59 -6.17
CA THR A 115 4.16 45.20 -5.26
C THR A 115 3.76 46.64 -4.98
N ILE A 116 4.00 47.10 -3.76
CA ILE A 116 3.77 48.49 -3.39
C ILE A 116 5.07 49.25 -3.67
N VAL A 117 5.08 50.06 -4.72
CA VAL A 117 6.22 50.93 -5.03
C VAL A 117 6.08 52.19 -4.18
N LYS A 118 7.01 52.41 -3.25
CA LYS A 118 7.06 53.63 -2.45
C LYS A 118 8.01 54.61 -3.12
N ASN A 119 7.48 55.70 -3.68
CA ASN A 119 8.30 56.80 -4.17
C ASN A 119 8.68 57.71 -2.99
N SER A 120 9.91 57.57 -2.49
CA SER A 120 10.42 58.38 -1.37
C SER A 120 10.40 59.90 -1.62
N ARG A 121 10.28 60.35 -2.87
CA ARG A 121 10.18 61.78 -3.24
C ARG A 121 8.75 62.33 -3.21
N GLU A 122 7.74 61.49 -3.42
CA GLU A 122 6.33 61.91 -3.56
C GLU A 122 5.47 61.47 -2.36
N GLY A 123 6.00 60.64 -1.47
CA GLY A 123 5.27 60.13 -0.30
C GLY A 123 4.11 59.20 -0.65
N THR A 124 3.97 58.83 -1.92
CA THR A 124 2.91 57.98 -2.46
C THR A 124 3.34 56.51 -2.47
N ALA A 125 2.36 55.64 -2.24
CA ALA A 125 2.50 54.20 -2.26
C ALA A 125 1.39 53.66 -3.16
N GLU A 126 1.74 53.30 -4.39
CA GLU A 126 0.78 52.78 -5.36
C GLU A 126 1.02 51.27 -5.57
N PRO A 127 -0.05 50.46 -5.62
CA PRO A 127 0.05 49.06 -5.98
C PRO A 127 0.31 48.95 -7.49
N VAL A 128 1.49 48.48 -7.86
CA VAL A 128 1.87 48.24 -9.26
C VAL A 128 2.04 46.74 -9.48
N GLU A 129 1.39 46.23 -10.52
CA GLU A 129 1.57 44.85 -10.98
C GLU A 129 2.89 44.75 -11.75
N VAL A 130 3.84 43.99 -11.21
CA VAL A 130 5.18 43.83 -11.80
C VAL A 130 5.40 42.36 -12.12
N GLU A 131 5.94 42.08 -13.32
CA GLU A 131 6.42 40.73 -13.63
C GLU A 131 7.71 40.44 -12.86
N GLY A 132 7.60 39.56 -11.87
CA GLY A 132 8.70 39.10 -11.04
C GLY A 132 9.04 37.63 -11.30
N VAL A 133 10.24 37.25 -10.90
CA VAL A 133 10.61 35.83 -10.76
C VAL A 133 10.45 35.48 -9.29
N MET A 134 9.58 34.51 -8.99
CA MET A 134 9.47 33.94 -7.65
C MET A 134 10.54 32.87 -7.51
N PHE A 135 11.23 32.84 -6.37
CA PHE A 135 12.14 31.73 -6.05
C PHE A 135 11.85 31.24 -4.64
N GLU A 136 11.32 30.02 -4.55
CA GLU A 136 10.91 29.41 -3.29
C GLU A 136 11.39 27.95 -3.23
N PRO A 137 12.59 27.69 -2.70
CA PRO A 137 13.22 26.38 -2.80
C PRO A 137 12.48 25.30 -2.02
N SER A 138 11.84 25.65 -0.90
CA SER A 138 11.06 24.70 -0.07
C SER A 138 9.87 24.11 -0.84
N SER A 139 9.11 24.98 -1.50
CA SER A 139 7.95 24.58 -2.32
C SER A 139 8.38 23.83 -3.58
N ALA A 140 9.51 24.20 -4.20
CA ALA A 140 10.09 23.45 -5.32
C ALA A 140 10.47 22.02 -4.92
N ASN A 141 11.14 21.85 -3.76
CA ASN A 141 11.54 20.54 -3.25
C ASN A 141 10.34 19.63 -3.01
N ARG A 142 9.28 20.15 -2.36
CA ARG A 142 8.08 19.37 -2.10
C ARG A 142 7.39 18.92 -3.38
N THR A 143 7.34 19.81 -4.36
CA THR A 143 6.74 19.51 -5.66
C THR A 143 7.53 18.42 -6.40
N LEU A 144 8.86 18.50 -6.41
CA LEU A 144 9.73 17.47 -6.99
C LEU A 144 9.62 16.13 -6.26
N GLU A 145 9.48 16.14 -4.94
CA GLU A 145 9.24 14.94 -4.14
C GLU A 145 7.93 14.25 -4.54
N LEU A 146 6.83 15.02 -4.65
CA LEU A 146 5.52 14.48 -5.04
C LEU A 146 5.54 13.91 -6.47
N LEU A 147 6.16 14.62 -7.42
CA LEU A 147 6.34 14.14 -8.78
C LEU A 147 7.19 12.86 -8.84
N GLY A 148 8.32 12.83 -8.11
CA GLY A 148 9.16 11.64 -8.05
C GLY A 148 8.46 10.46 -7.36
N ARG A 149 7.61 10.69 -6.36
CA ARG A 149 6.78 9.64 -5.73
C ARG A 149 5.75 9.08 -6.71
N HIS A 150 5.10 9.93 -7.50
CA HIS A 150 4.19 9.47 -8.56
C HIS A 150 4.92 8.57 -9.58
N MET A 151 6.16 8.92 -9.93
CA MET A 151 7.03 8.12 -10.80
C MET A 151 7.68 6.90 -10.11
N ARG A 152 7.36 6.63 -8.84
CA ARG A 152 7.96 5.56 -8.02
C ARG A 152 9.49 5.63 -7.90
N MET A 153 10.07 6.84 -7.95
CA MET A 153 11.51 7.05 -7.76
C MET A 153 11.94 6.93 -6.29
N PHE A 154 11.00 7.04 -5.35
CA PHE A 154 11.24 6.90 -3.92
C PHE A 154 10.65 5.59 -3.40
N THR A 155 11.41 4.89 -2.55
CA THR A 155 10.96 3.68 -1.83
C THR A 155 11.03 3.92 -0.34
N ASP A 156 9.90 3.77 0.35
CA ASP A 156 9.85 3.81 1.80
C ASP A 156 10.31 2.45 2.35
N LYS A 157 11.49 2.41 2.97
CA LYS A 157 11.93 1.22 3.71
C LYS A 157 11.18 1.18 5.03
N MET A 158 10.33 0.18 5.20
CA MET A 158 9.67 -0.09 6.49
C MET A 158 10.53 -1.04 7.30
N ASP A 159 11.05 -0.56 8.42
CA ASP A 159 11.62 -1.41 9.46
C ASP A 159 10.48 -2.13 10.17
N VAL A 160 10.31 -3.43 9.91
CA VAL A 160 9.32 -4.23 10.62
C VAL A 160 9.87 -4.52 12.00
N VAL A 161 9.28 -3.94 13.03
CA VAL A 161 9.70 -4.14 14.42
C VAL A 161 8.79 -5.20 15.05
N SER A 162 9.36 -6.25 15.66
CA SER A 162 8.63 -7.20 16.50
C SER A 162 9.23 -7.18 17.89
N ASN A 163 8.40 -7.03 18.92
CA ASN A 163 8.81 -6.97 20.34
C ASN A 163 9.93 -5.96 20.64
N GLY A 164 9.92 -4.80 19.96
CA GLY A 164 10.90 -3.73 20.19
C GLY A 164 12.26 -3.93 19.51
N GLN A 165 12.43 -4.97 18.69
CA GLN A 165 13.62 -5.17 17.87
C GLN A 165 13.29 -5.06 16.38
N THR A 166 14.09 -4.26 15.67
CA THR A 166 14.03 -4.16 14.20
C THR A 166 14.37 -5.53 13.62
N LEU A 167 13.41 -6.15 12.93
CA LEU A 167 13.65 -7.39 12.20
C LEU A 167 14.54 -7.06 11.01
N GLN A 168 15.84 -7.32 11.15
CA GLN A 168 16.71 -7.46 9.99
C GLN A 168 16.11 -8.59 9.14
N SER A 169 15.83 -8.33 7.86
CA SER A 169 15.40 -9.39 6.95
C SER A 169 16.59 -10.34 6.71
N GLY A 170 16.83 -11.24 7.65
CA GLY A 170 17.82 -12.31 7.54
C GLY A 170 17.25 -13.41 6.65
N VAL A 171 17.99 -13.77 5.60
CA VAL A 171 17.72 -15.00 4.86
C VAL A 171 18.12 -16.16 5.78
N LEU A 172 17.15 -16.88 6.33
CA LEU A 172 17.41 -18.08 7.12
C LEU A 172 17.91 -19.17 6.16
N VAL A 173 19.20 -19.47 6.21
CA VAL A 173 19.78 -20.60 5.47
C VAL A 173 19.28 -21.87 6.15
N VAL A 174 18.30 -22.54 5.53
CA VAL A 174 17.77 -23.80 6.02
C VAL A 174 18.80 -24.90 5.77
N PRO A 175 19.32 -25.57 6.82
CA PRO A 175 20.24 -26.69 6.63
C PRO A 175 19.54 -27.85 5.92
N PRO A 176 20.27 -28.64 5.12
CA PRO A 176 19.71 -29.71 4.29
C PRO A 176 19.18 -30.92 5.09
N SER A 177 19.43 -30.99 6.40
CA SER A 177 18.94 -32.04 7.30
C SER A 177 18.07 -31.48 8.43
N LEU A 178 17.03 -32.23 8.80
CA LEU A 178 16.08 -31.95 9.88
C LEU A 178 16.58 -32.39 11.28
N ASP A 179 17.88 -32.56 11.46
CA ASP A 179 18.44 -32.93 12.76
C ASP A 179 18.58 -31.69 13.66
N GLU A 180 17.98 -31.75 14.84
CA GLU A 180 17.87 -30.64 15.81
C GLU A 180 19.25 -30.09 16.21
N SER A 181 20.26 -30.97 16.24
CA SER A 181 21.64 -30.60 16.58
C SER A 181 22.32 -29.68 15.55
N GLU A 182 21.93 -29.76 14.28
CA GLU A 182 22.47 -28.92 13.21
C GLU A 182 21.76 -27.56 13.15
N TRP A 183 20.47 -27.52 13.54
CA TRP A 183 19.72 -26.27 13.71
C TRP A 183 20.29 -25.40 14.83
N GLU A 184 20.67 -26.01 15.95
CA GLU A 184 21.30 -25.30 17.06
C GLU A 184 22.68 -24.73 16.68
N LYS A 185 23.50 -25.48 15.93
CA LYS A 185 24.81 -25.01 15.45
C LYS A 185 24.69 -23.86 14.44
N ALA A 186 23.76 -23.97 13.49
CA ALA A 186 23.52 -22.93 12.50
C ALA A 186 23.08 -21.62 13.19
N ALA A 187 22.14 -21.71 14.14
CA ALA A 187 21.69 -20.57 14.94
C ALA A 187 22.80 -19.96 15.82
N ALA A 188 23.69 -20.79 16.37
CA ALA A 188 24.81 -20.32 17.19
C ALA A 188 25.93 -19.64 16.39
N SER A 189 26.15 -20.05 15.12
CA SER A 189 27.21 -19.50 14.27
C SER A 189 26.95 -18.07 13.78
N GLU A 190 25.68 -17.64 13.78
CA GLU A 190 25.25 -16.32 13.30
C GLU A 190 24.91 -15.34 14.44
N ALA A 191 25.02 -15.78 15.70
CA ALA A 191 24.81 -14.93 16.87
C ALA A 191 26.01 -13.98 17.09
N LEU A 192 26.04 -12.86 16.36
CA LEU A 192 26.71 -11.65 16.84
C LEU A 192 26.19 -11.27 18.24
N PRO A 193 27.05 -10.71 19.12
CA PRO A 193 26.91 -10.86 20.58
C PRO A 193 25.77 -10.00 21.13
N LEU A 194 24.56 -10.55 21.13
CA LEU A 194 23.51 -10.13 22.04
C LEU A 194 23.82 -10.73 23.41
N SER A 195 24.06 -9.85 24.39
CA SER A 195 24.10 -10.16 25.83
C SER A 195 25.39 -10.81 26.39
N ARG A 196 26.40 -9.97 26.65
CA ARG A 196 27.29 -10.17 27.83
C ARG A 196 27.23 -9.02 28.85
N SER A 197 26.33 -8.05 28.70
CA SER A 197 26.21 -6.93 29.66
C SER A 197 25.23 -7.13 30.81
N ASN A 198 24.36 -8.16 30.78
CA ASN A 198 23.32 -8.29 31.81
C ASN A 198 23.65 -9.22 32.99
N HIS A 199 24.79 -9.91 33.01
CA HIS A 199 25.16 -10.78 34.14
C HIS A 199 26.18 -10.19 35.11
N LYS A 200 26.88 -9.10 34.75
CA LYS A 200 27.85 -8.47 35.66
C LYS A 200 27.24 -7.36 36.53
N GLN A 201 26.23 -6.64 36.03
CA GLN A 201 25.60 -5.55 36.79
C GLN A 201 24.58 -6.00 37.86
N GLN A 202 24.08 -7.24 37.81
CA GLN A 202 23.18 -7.75 38.86
C GLN A 202 23.90 -8.36 40.07
N LYS A 203 25.17 -8.78 39.93
CA LYS A 203 25.95 -9.30 41.07
C LYS A 203 26.68 -8.23 41.89
N GLU A 204 27.00 -7.08 41.30
CA GLU A 204 27.65 -5.98 42.05
C GLU A 204 26.67 -5.17 42.93
N LYS A 205 25.35 -5.23 42.68
CA LYS A 205 24.34 -4.51 43.47
C LYS A 205 23.78 -5.28 44.68
N GLN A 206 24.16 -6.54 44.89
CA GLN A 206 23.66 -7.38 45.99
C GLN A 206 24.71 -7.69 47.06
N GLY A 207 25.89 -7.06 47.00
CA GLY A 207 26.97 -7.24 47.98
C GLY A 207 27.32 -6.01 48.81
N GLU A 208 26.55 -4.91 48.73
CA GLU A 208 26.87 -3.63 49.39
C GLU A 208 25.71 -3.15 50.29
N THR A 209 25.12 -4.09 51.04
CA THR A 209 24.26 -3.81 52.21
C THR A 209 24.38 -5.00 53.16
N ASP A 210 25.46 -5.04 53.94
CA ASP A 210 25.55 -5.68 55.27
C ASP A 210 27.02 -5.62 55.74
N GLU A 211 27.42 -4.46 56.28
CA GLU A 211 28.34 -4.30 57.43
C GLU A 211 28.38 -2.83 57.88
#